data_AF-A0A914BGM0-F1
#
_entry.id   AF-A0A914BGM0-F1
#
_cell.length_a   1.000
_cell.length_b   1.000
_cell.length_c   1.000
_cell.angle_alpha   90.00
_cell.angle_beta   90.00
_cell.angle_gamma   90.00
#
_symmetry.space_group_name_H-M   'P 1'
#
loop_
_entity.id
_entity.type
_entity.pdbx_description
1 polymer ?
#
loop_
_entity_poly.entity_id
_entity_poly.type
_entity_poly.pdbx_seq_one_letter_code
_entity_poly.pdbx_strand_id
1 'polypeptide(L)'
;MLIQSEKIKNDYTCLWLARCYIMNRKARLAWELYLKMETSGESFSLLQLIANDGYKMGQFYYAFDVLERLDPNPEYWEGKRGACVGVFQQIIAGHEPRETLRDILQILRNTGNPQMEYIIRVMKKWAKDNRVPVS
;
A
#
# COMPACT_ATOMS: atom_id res chain seq x y z
N MET A 1 32.87 -5.51 -15.04
CA MET A 1 31.52 -5.64 -15.64
C MET A 1 30.84 -4.28 -15.51
N LEU A 2 31.03 -3.39 -16.49
CA LEU A 2 30.44 -2.05 -16.49
C LEU A 2 29.05 -2.17 -17.12
N ILE A 3 28.00 -1.85 -16.38
CA ILE A 3 26.64 -1.79 -16.91
C ILE A 3 26.61 -0.67 -17.95
N GLN A 4 26.56 -1.04 -19.23
CA GLN A 4 26.70 -0.15 -20.40
C GLN A 4 25.41 0.56 -20.82
N SER A 5 24.26 0.21 -20.22
CA SER A 5 22.98 0.85 -20.57
C SER A 5 22.59 1.90 -19.54
N GLU A 6 22.53 3.16 -19.94
CA GLU A 6 22.02 4.29 -19.14
C GLU A 6 20.59 4.05 -18.66
N LYS A 7 19.79 3.32 -19.45
CA LYS A 7 18.42 2.95 -19.09
C LYS A 7 18.40 2.09 -17.82
N ILE A 8 19.19 1.01 -17.80
CA ILE A 8 19.30 0.10 -16.63
C ILE A 8 19.82 0.85 -15.40
N LYS A 9 20.77 1.78 -15.55
CA LYS A 9 21.24 2.62 -14.43
C LYS A 9 20.14 3.54 -13.89
N ASN A 10 19.37 4.18 -14.76
CA ASN A 10 18.24 5.01 -14.36
C ASN A 10 17.15 4.17 -13.68
N ASP A 11 16.88 2.97 -14.18
CA ASP A 11 15.86 2.08 -13.63
C ASP A 11 16.23 1.59 -12.21
N TYR A 12 17.48 1.18 -12.00
CA TYR A 12 17.99 0.85 -10.66
C TYR A 12 18.00 2.07 -9.74
N THR A 13 18.36 3.24 -10.24
CA THR A 13 18.38 4.48 -9.46
C THR A 13 16.96 4.87 -9.01
N CYS A 14 15.95 4.72 -9.88
CA CYS A 14 14.54 4.92 -9.56
C CYS A 14 14.06 3.96 -8.47
N LEU A 15 14.47 2.70 -8.55
CA LEU A 15 14.18 1.67 -7.54
C LEU A 15 14.70 2.04 -6.15
N TRP A 16 15.97 2.42 -6.05
CA TRP A 16 16.58 2.83 -4.78
C TRP A 16 16.01 4.17 -4.28
N LEU A 17 15.71 5.10 -5.18
CA LEU A 17 15.10 6.37 -4.84
C LEU A 17 13.69 6.19 -4.26
N ALA A 18 12.87 5.30 -4.84
CA ALA A 18 11.57 4.93 -4.29
C ALA A 18 11.70 4.37 -2.87
N ARG A 19 12.67 3.47 -2.63
CA ARG A 19 12.97 2.97 -1.27
C ARG A 19 13.31 4.09 -0.30
N CYS A 20 14.20 5.00 -0.69
CA CYS A 20 14.57 6.14 0.15
C CYS A 20 13.38 7.02 0.47
N TYR A 21 12.46 7.24 -0.48
CA TYR A 21 11.24 8.00 -0.22
C TYR A 21 10.31 7.30 0.77
N ILE A 22 10.09 5.98 0.62
CA ILE A 22 9.25 5.19 1.53
C ILE A 22 9.84 5.18 2.94
N MET A 23 11.13 4.90 3.08
CA MET A 23 11.81 4.84 4.38
C MET A 23 11.83 6.20 5.10
N ASN A 24 11.79 7.31 4.35
CA ASN A 24 11.72 8.66 4.89
C ASN A 24 10.27 9.18 5.10
N ARG A 25 9.28 8.30 5.08
CA ARG A 25 7.84 8.64 5.20
C ARG A 25 7.31 9.56 4.10
N LYS A 26 8.00 9.68 2.96
CA LYS A 26 7.61 10.51 1.81
C LYS A 26 6.95 9.65 0.73
N ALA A 27 5.93 8.89 1.14
CA ALA A 27 5.19 7.96 0.31
C ALA A 27 4.75 8.54 -1.05
N ARG A 28 4.20 9.77 -1.02
CA ARG A 28 3.71 10.45 -2.22
C ARG A 28 4.77 10.62 -3.31
N LEU A 29 6.02 10.89 -2.94
CA LEU A 29 7.11 11.05 -3.92
C LEU A 29 7.48 9.73 -4.59
N ALA A 30 7.41 8.61 -3.86
CA ALA A 30 7.62 7.29 -4.44
C ALA A 30 6.49 6.92 -5.44
N TRP A 31 5.25 7.31 -5.14
CA TRP A 31 4.12 7.11 -6.05
C TRP A 31 4.23 7.96 -7.32
N GLU A 32 4.59 9.24 -7.19
CA GLU A 32 4.83 10.11 -8.34
C GLU A 32 5.99 9.61 -9.21
N LEU A 33 7.02 9.01 -8.59
CA LEU A 33 8.12 8.37 -9.31
C LEU A 33 7.62 7.15 -10.11
N TYR A 34 6.75 6.32 -9.53
CA TYR A 34 6.11 5.21 -10.23
C TYR A 34 5.28 5.68 -11.43
N LEU A 35 4.44 6.71 -11.26
CA LEU A 35 3.61 7.26 -12.35
C LEU A 35 4.43 7.85 -13.52
N LYS A 36 5.66 8.28 -13.26
CA LYS A 36 6.57 8.82 -14.27
C LYS A 36 7.34 7.73 -15.04
N MET A 37 7.42 6.52 -14.51
CA MET A 37 8.00 5.39 -15.25
C MET A 37 6.94 4.89 -16.23
N GLU A 38 7.12 5.18 -17.52
CA GLU A 38 6.28 4.65 -18.58
C GLU A 38 6.22 3.11 -18.51
N THR A 39 5.06 2.56 -18.83
CA THR A 39 4.61 1.18 -18.65
C THR A 39 5.47 0.14 -19.38
N SER A 40 6.67 -0.15 -18.88
CA SER A 40 7.43 -1.37 -19.18
C SER A 40 7.16 -2.42 -18.10
N GLY A 41 7.47 -3.70 -18.37
CA GLY A 41 7.33 -4.78 -17.38
C GLY A 41 8.07 -4.53 -16.05
N GLU A 42 9.00 -3.58 -16.02
CA GLU A 42 9.75 -3.18 -14.81
C GLU A 42 8.92 -2.28 -13.88
N SER A 43 7.90 -1.60 -14.40
CA SER A 43 6.94 -0.81 -13.59
C SER A 43 6.22 -1.70 -12.57
N PHE A 44 5.92 -2.95 -12.92
CA PHE A 44 5.31 -3.91 -12.03
C PHE A 44 6.23 -4.31 -10.88
N SER A 45 7.52 -4.56 -11.16
CA SER A 45 8.52 -4.87 -10.13
C SER A 45 8.73 -3.69 -9.18
N LEU A 46 8.70 -2.45 -9.68
CA LEU A 46 8.73 -1.26 -8.83
C LEU A 46 7.48 -1.17 -7.94
N LEU A 47 6.29 -1.44 -8.49
CA LEU A 47 5.04 -1.42 -7.73
C LEU A 47 5.02 -2.48 -6.62
N GLN A 48 5.49 -3.71 -6.90
CA GLN A 48 5.66 -4.75 -5.89
C GLN A 48 6.61 -4.31 -4.78
N LEU A 49 7.70 -3.64 -5.13
CA LEU A 49 8.65 -3.13 -4.16
C LEU A 49 8.07 -1.99 -3.31
N ILE A 50 7.35 -1.05 -3.93
CA ILE A 50 6.64 0.02 -3.21
C ILE A 50 5.58 -0.56 -2.27
N ALA A 51 4.85 -1.58 -2.72
CA ALA A 51 3.87 -2.27 -1.89
C ALA A 51 4.53 -2.98 -0.70
N ASN A 52 5.63 -3.69 -0.91
CA ASN A 52 6.34 -4.42 0.15
C ASN A 52 7.01 -3.49 1.17
N ASP A 53 7.75 -2.48 0.70
CA ASP A 53 8.41 -1.54 1.60
C ASP A 53 7.38 -0.60 2.25
N GLY A 54 6.31 -0.27 1.52
CA GLY A 54 5.17 0.46 2.03
C GLY A 54 4.33 -0.30 3.05
N TYR A 55 4.27 -1.64 2.95
CA TYR A 55 3.68 -2.51 3.96
C TYR A 55 4.42 -2.40 5.28
N LYS A 56 5.76 -2.47 5.23
CA LYS A 56 6.61 -2.37 6.43
C LYS A 56 6.51 -1.00 7.09
N MET A 57 6.36 0.06 6.30
CA MET A 57 6.23 1.43 6.79
C MET A 57 4.78 1.82 7.13
N GLY A 58 3.79 0.97 6.81
CA GLY A 58 2.37 1.23 7.03
C GLY A 58 1.75 2.29 6.11
N GLN A 59 2.41 2.66 5.00
CA GLN A 59 2.06 3.85 4.21
C GLN A 59 1.35 3.58 2.88
N PHE A 60 1.29 2.32 2.42
CA PHE A 60 0.81 2.03 1.06
C PHE A 60 -0.09 0.81 0.96
N TYR A 61 -1.21 0.84 1.68
CA TYR A 61 -2.29 -0.11 1.44
C TYR A 61 -2.95 0.07 0.04
N TYR A 62 -2.82 1.25 -0.58
CA TYR A 62 -3.27 1.50 -1.97
C TYR A 62 -2.44 0.78 -3.04
N ALA A 63 -1.15 0.53 -2.80
CA ALA A 63 -0.29 -0.12 -3.79
C ALA A 63 -0.73 -1.58 -4.03
N PHE A 64 -1.19 -2.27 -2.98
CA PHE A 64 -1.78 -3.60 -3.10
C PHE A 64 -3.11 -3.61 -3.84
N ASP A 65 -3.93 -2.55 -3.73
CA ASP A 65 -5.18 -2.41 -4.52
C ASP A 65 -4.87 -2.32 -6.03
N VAL A 66 -3.78 -1.64 -6.41
CA VAL A 66 -3.35 -1.57 -7.81
C VAL A 66 -2.73 -2.88 -8.28
N LEU A 67 -1.93 -3.55 -7.44
CA LEU A 67 -1.39 -4.88 -7.76
C LEU A 67 -2.50 -5.91 -7.99
N GLU A 68 -3.52 -5.96 -7.12
CA GLU A 68 -4.68 -6.86 -7.23
C GLU A 68 -5.45 -6.65 -8.55
N ARG A 69 -5.53 -5.42 -9.06
CA ARG A 69 -6.17 -5.12 -10.36
C ARG A 69 -5.32 -5.52 -11.57
N LEU A 70 -4.00 -5.49 -11.43
CA LEU A 70 -3.07 -5.80 -12.52
C LEU A 70 -2.79 -7.31 -12.65
N ASP A 71 -2.77 -8.03 -11.53
CA ASP A 71 -2.54 -9.47 -11.48
C ASP A 71 -3.38 -10.07 -10.33
N PRO A 72 -4.33 -10.98 -10.61
CA PRO A 72 -5.21 -11.58 -9.59
C PRO A 72 -4.49 -12.68 -8.77
N ASN A 73 -3.23 -12.44 -8.38
CA ASN A 73 -2.47 -13.34 -7.53
C ASN A 73 -2.99 -13.31 -6.08
N PRO A 74 -3.21 -14.48 -5.45
CA PRO A 74 -3.58 -14.58 -4.05
C PRO A 74 -2.73 -13.76 -3.07
N GLU A 75 -1.43 -13.62 -3.31
CA GLU A 75 -0.53 -12.93 -2.38
C GLU A 75 -0.85 -11.43 -2.24
N TYR A 76 -1.39 -10.79 -3.28
CA TYR A 76 -1.69 -9.36 -3.23
C TYR A 76 -2.94 -9.05 -2.40
N TRP A 77 -3.96 -9.92 -2.43
CA TRP A 77 -5.11 -9.74 -1.55
C TRP A 77 -4.72 -9.97 -0.07
N GLU A 78 -3.82 -10.93 0.19
CA GLU A 78 -3.29 -11.16 1.53
C GLU A 78 -2.49 -9.95 2.03
N GLY A 79 -1.64 -9.39 1.17
CA GLY A 79 -0.88 -8.16 1.43
C GLY A 79 -1.78 -6.96 1.70
N LYS A 80 -2.84 -6.77 0.90
CA LYS A 80 -3.86 -5.72 1.09
C LYS A 80 -4.54 -5.83 2.46
N ARG A 81 -4.98 -7.04 2.82
CA ARG A 81 -5.58 -7.34 4.12
C ARG A 81 -4.62 -7.03 5.25
N GLY A 82 -3.38 -7.52 5.16
CA GLY A 82 -2.34 -7.30 6.17
C GLY A 82 -2.03 -5.80 6.35
N ALA A 83 -1.95 -5.05 5.25
CA ALA A 83 -1.69 -3.61 5.29
C ALA A 83 -2.82 -2.85 5.98
N CYS A 84 -4.08 -3.16 5.65
CA CYS A 84 -5.25 -2.52 6.28
C CYS A 84 -5.34 -2.84 7.78
N VAL A 85 -5.08 -4.08 8.18
CA VAL A 85 -5.05 -4.47 9.60
C VAL A 85 -3.87 -3.82 10.33
N GLY A 86 -2.71 -3.71 9.68
CA GLY A 86 -1.54 -3.02 10.23
C GLY A 86 -1.80 -1.53 10.48
N VAL A 87 -2.44 -0.84 9.53
CA VAL A 87 -2.86 0.56 9.72
C VAL A 87 -3.88 0.66 10.86
N PHE A 88 -4.85 -0.25 10.92
CA PHE A 88 -5.81 -0.29 12.02
C PHE A 88 -5.14 -0.48 13.39
N GLN A 89 -4.10 -1.31 13.47
CA GLN A 89 -3.29 -1.46 14.68
C GLN A 89 -2.58 -0.14 15.04
N GLN A 90 -2.01 0.58 14.07
CA GLN A 90 -1.39 1.89 14.32
C GLN A 90 -2.40 2.94 14.79
N ILE A 91 -3.64 2.91 14.28
CA ILE A 91 -4.74 3.77 14.74
C ILE A 91 -5.08 3.47 16.21
N ILE A 92 -5.19 2.18 16.58
CA ILE A 92 -5.43 1.77 17.97
C ILE A 92 -4.28 2.21 18.89
N ALA A 93 -3.04 2.11 18.40
CA ALA A 93 -1.83 2.54 19.11
C ALA A 93 -1.68 4.08 19.19
N GLY A 94 -2.50 4.85 18.45
CA GLY A 94 -2.43 6.30 18.42
C GLY A 94 -1.28 6.88 17.57
N HIS A 95 -0.65 6.06 16.73
CA HIS A 95 0.41 6.50 15.82
C HIS A 95 -0.12 7.01 14.47
N GLU A 96 -1.38 6.68 14.14
CA GLU A 96 -2.07 7.13 12.94
C GLU A 96 -3.38 7.85 13.29
N PRO A 97 -3.83 8.84 12.49
CA PRO A 97 -5.08 9.52 12.70
C PRO A 97 -6.27 8.56 12.65
N ARG A 98 -7.29 8.81 13.47
CA ARG A 98 -8.49 7.96 13.49
C ARG A 98 -9.31 8.10 12.22
N GLU A 99 -9.18 9.23 11.51
CA GLU A 99 -9.85 9.46 10.22
C GLU A 99 -9.41 8.47 9.14
N THR A 100 -8.15 7.99 9.20
CA THR A 100 -7.58 7.00 8.28
C THR A 100 -8.37 5.68 8.28
N LEU A 101 -9.17 5.44 9.33
CA LEU A 101 -10.07 4.29 9.40
C LEU A 101 -11.09 4.27 8.26
N ARG A 102 -11.55 5.44 7.81
CA ARG A 102 -12.51 5.55 6.70
C ARG A 102 -11.90 5.06 5.39
N ASP A 103 -10.65 5.45 5.14
CA ASP A 103 -9.92 5.12 3.92
C ASP A 103 -9.65 3.61 3.82
N ILE A 104 -9.18 2.99 4.91
CA ILE A 104 -8.97 1.53 4.91
C ILE A 104 -10.28 0.76 4.74
N LEU A 105 -11.37 1.23 5.35
CA LEU A 105 -12.69 0.59 5.20
C LEU A 105 -13.19 0.67 3.76
N GLN A 106 -12.93 1.76 3.04
CA GLN A 106 -13.31 1.91 1.63
C GLN A 106 -12.53 0.93 0.75
N ILE A 107 -11.25 0.72 1.02
CA ILE A 107 -10.38 -0.16 0.23
C ILE A 107 -10.71 -1.62 0.48
N LEU A 108 -11.02 -2.00 1.73
CA LEU A 108 -11.49 -3.33 2.05
C LEU A 108 -12.83 -3.66 1.39
N ARG A 109 -13.73 -2.68 1.21
CA ARG A 109 -15.02 -2.86 0.51
C ARG A 109 -14.86 -3.13 -0.99
N ASN A 110 -13.78 -2.63 -1.60
CA ASN A 110 -13.51 -2.85 -3.01
C ASN A 110 -13.06 -4.30 -3.32
N THR A 111 -12.78 -5.11 -2.29
CA THR A 111 -12.43 -6.53 -2.43
C THR A 111 -13.68 -7.40 -2.22
N GLY A 112 -14.09 -8.14 -3.25
CA GLY A 112 -15.26 -9.03 -3.22
C GLY A 112 -15.05 -10.34 -2.45
N ASN A 113 -14.30 -10.34 -1.35
CA ASN A 113 -14.00 -11.54 -0.56
C ASN A 113 -14.84 -11.57 0.74
N PRO A 114 -15.61 -12.65 1.01
CA PRO A 114 -16.42 -12.77 2.23
C PRO A 114 -15.63 -12.62 3.54
N GLN A 115 -14.34 -12.97 3.57
CA GLN A 115 -13.49 -12.80 4.75
C GLN A 115 -13.28 -11.34 5.12
N MET A 116 -13.33 -10.43 4.14
CA MET A 116 -13.16 -8.98 4.39
C MET A 116 -14.37 -8.40 5.12
N GLU A 117 -15.57 -8.93 4.89
CA GLU A 117 -16.77 -8.44 5.59
C GLU A 117 -16.66 -8.61 7.11
N TYR A 118 -16.05 -9.71 7.57
CA TYR A 118 -15.80 -9.93 8.99
C TYR A 118 -14.84 -8.90 9.56
N ILE A 119 -13.72 -8.63 8.87
CA ILE A 119 -12.72 -7.64 9.28
C ILE A 119 -13.35 -6.23 9.32
N ILE A 120 -14.09 -5.86 8.27
CA ILE A 120 -14.83 -4.61 8.19
C ILE A 120 -15.81 -4.48 9.37
N ARG A 121 -16.51 -5.55 9.73
CA ARG A 121 -17.45 -5.57 10.85
C ARG A 121 -16.75 -5.30 12.18
N VAL A 122 -15.60 -5.93 12.42
CA VAL A 122 -14.77 -5.70 13.62
C VAL A 122 -14.28 -4.25 13.68
N MET A 123 -13.74 -3.73 12.59
CA MET A 123 -13.26 -2.34 12.50
C MET A 123 -14.38 -1.32 12.73
N LYS A 124 -15.56 -1.54 12.13
CA LYS A 124 -16.74 -0.69 12.34
C LYS A 124 -17.24 -0.74 13.78
N LYS A 125 -17.22 -1.91 14.43
CA LYS A 125 -17.59 -2.05 15.83
C LYS A 125 -16.64 -1.23 16.71
N TRP A 126 -15.34 -1.36 16.51
CA TRP A 126 -14.34 -0.56 17.22
C TRP A 126 -14.55 0.95 16.99
N ALA A 127 -14.84 1.37 15.76
CA ALA A 127 -15.11 2.77 15.43
C ALA A 127 -16.31 3.31 16.23
N LYS A 128 -17.40 2.55 16.30
CA LYS A 128 -18.60 2.89 17.07
C LYS A 128 -18.29 3.03 18.56
N ASP A 129 -17.58 2.06 19.12
CA ASP A 129 -17.23 2.04 20.55
C ASP A 129 -16.30 3.21 20.92
N ASN A 130 -15.45 3.66 19.98
CA ASN A 130 -14.49 4.75 20.16
C ASN A 130 -14.97 6.11 19.63
N ARG A 131 -16.25 6.23 19.23
CA ARG A 131 -16.86 7.46 18.68
C ARG A 131 -16.11 8.04 17.48
N VAL A 132 -15.55 7.17 16.64
CA VAL A 132 -14.87 7.56 15.40
C VAL A 132 -15.90 7.57 14.27
N PRO A 133 -16.09 8.72 13.57
CA PRO A 133 -17.01 8.79 12.44
C PRO A 133 -16.41 8.05 11.23
N VAL A 134 -17.09 6.99 10.78
CA VAL A 134 -16.67 6.14 9.64
C VAL A 134 -17.73 6.04 8.54
N SER A 135 -18.75 6.91 8.59
CA SER A 135 -19.85 7.05 7.62
C SER A 135 -19.41 7.69 6.31
#